data_AF-A0A168KGT4-F1
#
_entry.id   AF-A0A168KGT4-F1
#
_cell.length_a   1.000
_cell.length_b   1.000
_cell.length_c   1.000
_cell.angle_alpha   90.00
_cell.angle_beta   90.00
_cell.angle_gamma   90.00
#
_symmetry.space_group_name_H-M   'P 1'
#
loop_
_entity.id
_entity.type
_entity.pdbx_description
1 polymer ?
#
loop_
_entity_poly.entity_id
_entity_poly.type
_entity_poly.pdbx_seq_one_letter_code
_entity_poly.pdbx_strand_id
1 'polypeptide(L)'
;GILQRWTSCGFGGIYLNGNCDIPEWFKFVSDVDNIVLFEVPQRIMGRDLKGLTICFVYSRFSTSSYWRYLELEDSQGLIGIIVRNLTKQTALHTKIAFASLKSSSEPEESEDDSGEPEEPEDYYLWQGQLSNDVLRLQGGDRVSILVRPDDVGFVRVKKTGVHLEWDKVMNENMISPSPF
;
A
#
# COMPACT_ATOMS: atom_id res chain seq x y z
N GLY A 1 11.03 12.81 -5.89
CA GLY A 1 10.44 13.87 -5.05
C GLY A 1 9.47 13.24 -4.08
N ILE A 2 9.53 13.57 -2.79
CA ILE A 2 8.77 12.91 -1.73
C ILE A 2 7.40 13.60 -1.60
N LEU A 3 6.32 12.89 -1.92
CA LEU A 3 4.95 13.37 -1.70
C LEU A 3 4.54 13.02 -0.26
N GLN A 4 4.65 13.97 0.67
CA GLN A 4 4.01 13.87 1.98
C GLN A 4 2.65 14.56 1.93
N ARG A 5 1.63 13.91 2.51
CA ARG A 5 0.33 14.47 2.90
C ARG A 5 -0.73 14.65 1.80
N TRP A 6 -1.62 13.66 1.70
CA TRP A 6 -2.99 13.80 1.17
C TRP A 6 -3.93 12.92 1.99
N THR A 7 -5.06 13.46 2.44
CA THR A 7 -6.16 12.70 3.07
C THR A 7 -7.30 12.62 2.06
N SER A 8 -7.43 11.48 1.37
CA SER A 8 -8.61 11.17 0.57
C SER A 8 -9.71 10.64 1.49
N CYS A 9 -10.90 11.24 1.45
CA CYS A 9 -12.11 10.77 2.13
C CYS A 9 -12.75 9.56 1.40
N GLY A 10 -11.93 8.57 1.04
CA GLY A 10 -12.27 7.35 0.32
C GLY A 10 -11.01 6.50 0.10
N PHE A 11 -11.16 5.19 -0.20
CA PHE A 11 -10.09 4.21 -0.45
C PHE A 11 -9.21 4.50 -1.69
N GLY A 12 -9.08 5.77 -2.10
CA GLY A 12 -8.26 6.19 -3.23
C GLY A 12 -6.79 6.28 -2.83
N GLY A 13 -5.92 5.66 -3.63
CA GLY A 13 -4.48 5.81 -3.55
C GLY A 13 -3.90 6.45 -4.80
N ILE A 14 -2.63 6.86 -4.71
CA ILE A 14 -1.91 7.46 -5.83
C ILE A 14 -1.18 6.36 -6.59
N TYR A 15 -1.27 6.41 -7.92
CA TYR A 15 -0.55 5.53 -8.83
C TYR A 15 0.66 6.26 -9.41
N LEU A 16 1.85 5.69 -9.25
CA LEU A 16 3.07 6.16 -9.92
C LEU A 16 3.58 5.03 -10.82
N ASN A 17 3.94 5.35 -12.06
CA ASN A 17 4.57 4.45 -13.03
C ASN A 17 6.08 4.75 -13.09
N GLY A 18 6.94 3.72 -13.13
CA GLY A 18 8.40 3.82 -13.23
C GLY A 18 9.14 3.02 -12.14
N ASN A 19 10.44 3.29 -11.93
CA ASN A 19 11.25 2.70 -10.85
C ASN A 19 10.74 3.14 -9.47
N CYS A 20 9.67 2.50 -9.03
CA CYS A 20 8.97 2.81 -7.79
C CYS A 20 9.53 1.93 -6.66
N ASP A 21 10.13 2.54 -5.66
CA ASP A 21 10.43 1.87 -4.39
C ASP A 21 9.60 2.48 -3.26
N ILE A 22 9.42 1.70 -2.19
CA ILE A 22 8.79 2.16 -0.96
C ILE A 22 9.65 3.27 -0.34
N PRO A 23 9.08 4.45 -0.05
CA PRO A 23 9.83 5.53 0.58
C PRO A 23 10.45 5.12 1.92
N GLU A 24 11.65 5.61 2.23
CA GLU A 24 12.42 5.22 3.42
C GLU A 24 11.74 5.52 4.77
N TRP A 25 10.74 6.41 4.80
CA TRP A 25 9.99 6.75 6.02
C TRP A 25 8.94 5.71 6.40
N PHE A 26 8.69 4.70 5.56
CA PHE A 26 7.96 3.49 5.92
C PHE A 26 8.86 2.60 6.79
N LYS A 27 8.47 2.41 8.05
CA LYS A 27 9.30 1.66 9.02
C LYS A 27 9.13 0.16 8.92
N PHE A 28 7.96 -0.30 8.51
CA PHE A 28 7.63 -1.71 8.41
C PHE A 28 7.51 -2.05 6.94
N VAL A 29 8.49 -2.77 6.41
CA VAL A 29 8.56 -3.10 4.98
C VAL A 29 8.78 -4.60 4.85
N SER A 30 8.05 -5.22 3.93
CA SER A 30 8.24 -6.62 3.55
C SER A 30 8.18 -6.77 2.03
N ASP A 31 9.17 -7.44 1.48
CA ASP A 31 9.27 -7.94 0.10
C ASP A 31 9.05 -9.46 0.01
N VAL A 32 8.77 -10.11 1.15
CA VAL A 32 8.56 -11.56 1.26
C VAL A 32 7.11 -11.86 1.67
N ASP A 33 6.49 -12.82 1.00
CA ASP A 33 5.14 -13.36 1.27
C ASP A 33 3.97 -12.36 1.24
N ASN A 34 4.21 -11.12 0.83
CA ASN A 34 3.27 -9.99 0.83
C ASN A 34 2.62 -9.72 2.21
N ILE A 35 3.28 -10.14 3.29
CA ILE A 35 2.81 -9.94 4.65
C ILE A 35 3.78 -9.03 5.39
N VAL A 36 3.25 -7.98 6.01
CA VAL A 36 3.97 -7.14 6.97
C VAL A 36 3.49 -7.48 8.38
N LEU A 37 4.40 -7.90 9.27
CA LEU A 37 4.12 -8.07 10.70
C LEU A 37 4.79 -6.96 11.52
N PHE A 38 4.06 -6.44 12.49
CA PHE A 38 4.62 -5.51 13.47
C PHE A 38 3.84 -5.53 14.79
N GLU A 39 4.46 -4.98 15.83
CA GLU A 39 3.78 -4.64 17.08
C GLU A 39 3.57 -3.13 17.11
N VAL A 40 2.36 -2.68 17.48
CA VAL A 40 2.06 -1.25 17.63
C VAL A 40 2.89 -0.71 18.80
N PRO A 41 3.77 0.29 18.60
CA PRO A 41 4.53 0.88 19.68
C PRO A 41 3.61 1.38 20.80
N GLN A 42 4.01 1.17 22.06
CA GLN A 42 3.31 1.78 23.19
C GLN A 42 3.32 3.30 23.05
N ARG A 43 2.20 3.95 23.40
CA ARG A 43 1.92 5.41 23.20
C ARG A 43 3.21 6.23 23.24
N ILE A 44 3.66 6.68 22.07
CA ILE A 44 4.84 7.52 21.97
C ILE A 44 4.42 8.94 22.35
N MET A 45 4.86 9.42 23.52
CA MET A 45 4.68 10.82 23.95
C MET A 45 3.21 11.26 24.07
N GLY A 46 2.32 10.39 24.57
CA GLY A 46 0.90 10.74 24.78
C GLY A 46 0.08 10.92 23.51
N ARG A 47 0.60 10.51 22.35
CA ARG A 47 -0.08 10.60 21.06
C ARG A 47 -0.97 9.41 20.77
N ASP A 48 -2.11 9.66 20.14
CA ASP A 48 -3.02 8.62 19.70
C ASP A 48 -2.76 8.22 18.25
N LEU A 49 -2.78 6.91 17.99
CA LEU A 49 -2.69 6.36 16.64
C LEU A 49 -3.97 6.75 15.89
N LYS A 50 -3.82 7.49 14.79
CA LYS A 50 -4.90 7.94 13.92
C LYS A 50 -5.14 7.03 12.73
N GLY A 51 -4.15 6.26 12.32
CA GLY A 51 -4.33 5.31 11.23
C GLY A 51 -3.04 4.66 10.78
N LEU A 52 -3.16 3.92 9.69
CA LEU A 52 -2.05 3.31 8.98
C LEU A 52 -2.01 3.86 7.57
N THR A 53 -0.85 4.34 7.14
CA THR A 53 -0.56 4.56 5.72
C THR A 53 0.06 3.27 5.19
N ILE A 54 -0.56 2.69 4.16
CA ILE A 54 -0.10 1.47 3.48
C ILE A 54 0.38 1.89 2.10
N CYS A 55 1.53 1.38 1.69
CA CYS A 55 2.10 1.58 0.38
C CYS A 55 2.56 0.23 -0.16
N PHE A 56 2.32 -0.08 -1.43
CA PHE A 56 2.85 -1.30 -2.02
C PHE A 56 3.19 -1.12 -3.49
N VAL A 57 4.22 -1.84 -3.92
CA VAL A 57 4.63 -1.95 -5.32
C VAL A 57 4.02 -3.22 -5.89
N TYR A 58 3.41 -3.11 -7.07
CA TYR A 58 2.91 -4.24 -7.83
C TYR A 58 3.34 -4.15 -9.29
N SER A 59 3.49 -5.29 -9.95
CA SER A 59 3.69 -5.37 -11.39
C SER A 59 2.52 -6.04 -12.08
N ARG A 60 2.34 -5.70 -13.36
CA ARG A 60 1.44 -6.44 -14.25
C ARG A 60 2.26 -7.29 -15.22
N PHE A 61 1.95 -8.57 -15.32
CA PHE A 61 2.45 -9.42 -16.39
C PHE A 61 1.66 -9.14 -17.66
N SER A 62 2.35 -8.78 -18.74
CA SER A 62 1.77 -8.80 -20.08
C SER A 62 1.73 -10.26 -20.52
N THR A 63 0.58 -10.92 -20.36
CA THR A 63 0.40 -12.23 -20.98
C THR A 63 0.38 -12.05 -22.50
N SER A 64 1.09 -12.92 -23.22
CA SER A 64 1.15 -13.03 -24.70
C SER A 64 -0.10 -12.48 -25.40
N SER A 65 0.11 -11.78 -26.53
CA SER A 65 -0.89 -11.10 -27.37
C SER A 65 -2.19 -11.87 -27.63
N TYR A 66 -2.21 -13.19 -27.46
CA TYR A 66 -3.39 -14.05 -27.53
C TYR A 66 -4.40 -13.83 -26.37
N TRP A 67 -3.95 -13.53 -25.15
CA TRP A 67 -4.82 -13.25 -23.99
C TRP A 67 -5.20 -11.76 -23.88
N ARG A 68 -4.45 -10.88 -24.54
CA ARG A 68 -4.70 -9.43 -24.60
C ARG A 68 -6.06 -9.08 -25.21
N TYR A 69 -6.64 -9.96 -26.04
CA TYR A 69 -7.97 -9.78 -26.63
C TYR A 69 -9.14 -10.15 -25.70
N LEU A 70 -8.92 -11.04 -24.70
CA LEU A 70 -9.95 -11.39 -23.71
C LEU A 70 -9.97 -10.41 -22.52
N GLU A 71 -8.88 -9.68 -22.28
CA GLU A 71 -8.71 -8.75 -21.14
C GLU A 71 -9.27 -7.33 -21.36
N LEU A 72 -9.85 -7.03 -22.54
CA LEU A 72 -10.40 -5.70 -22.87
C LEU A 72 -11.83 -5.49 -22.36
N GLU A 73 -12.51 -6.53 -21.88
CA GLU A 73 -13.82 -6.43 -21.27
C GLU A 73 -13.65 -6.24 -19.75
N ASP A 74 -13.50 -4.97 -19.33
CA ASP A 74 -13.79 -4.46 -17.98
C ASP A 74 -13.25 -5.20 -16.75
N SER A 75 -12.18 -6.00 -16.90
CA SER A 75 -11.54 -6.68 -15.76
C SER A 75 -10.73 -5.69 -14.93
N GLN A 76 -11.45 -4.88 -14.14
CA GLN A 76 -10.93 -4.16 -12.99
C GLN A 76 -10.49 -5.19 -11.95
N GLY A 77 -9.31 -5.76 -12.14
CA GLY A 77 -8.79 -6.68 -11.13
C GLY A 77 -8.62 -5.96 -9.79
N LEU A 78 -8.79 -6.71 -8.72
CA LEU A 78 -8.79 -6.19 -7.36
C LEU A 78 -7.54 -6.65 -6.62
N ILE A 79 -6.97 -5.75 -5.84
CA ILE A 79 -5.96 -6.07 -4.83
C ILE A 79 -6.66 -5.99 -3.47
N GLY A 80 -6.68 -7.11 -2.76
CA GLY A 80 -7.18 -7.22 -1.40
C GLY A 80 -6.12 -6.76 -0.40
N ILE A 81 -6.55 -5.96 0.57
CA ILE A 81 -5.75 -5.55 1.74
C ILE A 81 -6.47 -6.08 2.98
N ILE A 82 -5.79 -6.93 3.74
CA ILE A 82 -6.32 -7.53 4.97
C ILE A 82 -5.43 -7.09 6.14
N VAL A 83 -6.00 -6.29 7.04
CA VAL A 83 -5.35 -5.89 8.30
C VAL A 83 -5.92 -6.75 9.42
N ARG A 84 -5.08 -7.54 10.10
CA ARG A 84 -5.46 -8.38 11.24
C ARG A 84 -4.81 -7.88 12.51
N ASN A 85 -5.60 -7.70 13.56
CA ASN A 85 -5.10 -7.60 14.91
C ASN A 85 -5.07 -9.00 15.52
N LEU A 86 -3.87 -9.56 15.67
CA LEU A 86 -3.65 -10.91 16.17
C LEU A 86 -3.90 -11.00 17.68
N THR A 87 -3.68 -9.91 18.43
CA THR A 87 -3.95 -9.84 19.87
C THR A 87 -5.45 -9.88 20.15
N LYS A 88 -6.24 -9.09 19.41
CA LYS A 88 -7.69 -8.94 19.60
C LYS A 88 -8.53 -9.87 18.72
N GLN A 89 -7.89 -10.65 17.84
CA GLN A 89 -8.55 -11.52 16.86
C GLN A 89 -9.57 -10.79 15.96
N THR A 90 -9.28 -9.55 15.57
CA THR A 90 -10.11 -8.77 14.65
C THR A 90 -9.45 -8.64 13.28
N ALA A 91 -10.24 -8.44 12.24
CA ALA A 91 -9.74 -8.21 10.89
C ALA A 91 -10.57 -7.18 10.14
N LEU A 92 -9.91 -6.32 9.38
CA LEU A 92 -10.50 -5.47 8.35
C LEU A 92 -10.07 -6.00 6.98
N HIS A 93 -11.03 -6.16 6.08
CA HIS A 93 -10.79 -6.53 4.69
C HIS A 93 -11.30 -5.40 3.79
N THR A 94 -10.44 -4.93 2.89
CA THR A 94 -10.82 -3.98 1.85
C THR A 94 -10.20 -4.39 0.53
N LYS A 95 -10.80 -3.93 -0.57
CA LYS A 95 -10.36 -4.22 -1.93
C LYS A 95 -10.22 -2.92 -2.69
N ILE A 96 -9.20 -2.84 -3.52
CA ILE A 96 -8.97 -1.69 -4.40
C ILE A 96 -8.85 -2.17 -5.84
N ALA A 97 -9.43 -1.42 -6.76
CA ALA A 97 -9.14 -1.60 -8.18
C ALA A 97 -7.70 -1.14 -8.43
N PHE A 98 -6.90 -1.92 -9.16
CA PHE A 98 -5.62 -1.42 -9.63
C PHE A 98 -5.82 -0.63 -10.93
N ALA A 99 -5.06 0.46 -11.08
CA ALA A 99 -4.95 1.13 -12.36
C ALA A 99 -3.95 0.37 -13.23
N SER A 100 -4.27 0.25 -14.52
CA SER A 100 -3.32 -0.13 -15.56
C SER A 100 -3.32 1.00 -16.57
N LEU A 101 -2.25 1.79 -16.56
CA LEU A 101 -2.01 2.76 -17.62
C LEU A 101 -1.35 1.98 -18.74
N LYS A 102 -1.99 1.91 -19.91
CA LYS A 102 -1.31 1.38 -21.11
C LYS A 102 -0.05 2.21 -21.31
N SER A 103 1.13 1.61 -21.13
CA SER A 103 2.33 2.22 -21.66
C SER A 103 2.14 2.30 -23.17
N SER A 104 2.20 3.51 -23.73
CA SER A 104 2.07 3.73 -25.18
C SER A 104 3.36 3.41 -25.92
N SER A 105 4.41 2.99 -25.23
CA SER A 105 5.63 2.51 -25.85
C SER A 105 5.40 1.07 -26.29
N GLU A 106 5.49 0.81 -27.58
CA GLU A 106 5.67 -0.56 -28.07
C GLU A 106 6.90 -1.15 -27.36
N PRO A 107 6.85 -2.40 -26.89
CA PRO A 107 8.01 -3.03 -26.31
C PRO A 107 9.12 -3.02 -27.36
N GLU A 108 10.29 -2.47 -27.01
CA GLU A 108 11.50 -2.75 -27.79
C GLU A 108 11.78 -4.23 -27.58
N GLU A 109 11.59 -5.04 -28.64
CA GLU A 109 11.85 -6.48 -28.63
C GLU A 109 13.33 -6.71 -28.30
N SER A 110 13.65 -6.94 -27.04
CA SER A 110 14.92 -7.54 -26.65
C SER A 110 14.70 -9.02 -26.44
N GLU A 111 15.25 -9.82 -27.35
CA GLU A 111 15.31 -11.27 -27.26
C GLU A 111 16.33 -11.64 -26.17
N ASP A 112 15.93 -12.46 -25.20
CA ASP A 112 16.91 -13.14 -24.36
C ASP A 112 17.65 -14.22 -25.19
N ASP A 113 18.73 -14.80 -24.64
CA ASP A 113 19.52 -15.86 -25.30
C ASP A 113 18.68 -17.15 -25.57
N SER A 114 17.42 -17.19 -25.11
CA SER A 114 16.46 -18.27 -25.35
C SER A 114 15.47 -17.98 -26.48
N GLY A 115 15.47 -16.76 -27.05
CA GLY A 115 14.59 -16.34 -28.13
C GLY A 115 13.17 -15.97 -27.68
N GLU A 116 12.95 -15.76 -26.38
CA GLU A 116 11.69 -15.28 -25.85
C GLU A 116 11.76 -13.74 -25.67
N PRO A 117 10.71 -13.00 -26.05
CA PRO A 117 10.68 -11.56 -25.84
C PRO A 117 10.66 -11.25 -24.34
N GLU A 118 11.67 -10.52 -23.84
CA GLU A 118 11.64 -9.95 -22.50
C GLU A 118 10.64 -8.77 -22.49
N GLU A 119 9.37 -9.07 -22.25
CA GLU A 119 8.34 -8.04 -22.12
C GLU A 119 8.59 -7.19 -20.85
N PRO A 120 8.61 -5.85 -20.94
CA PRO A 120 8.86 -4.99 -19.79
C PRO A 120 7.73 -5.13 -18.74
N GLU A 121 8.10 -5.49 -17.50
CA GLU A 121 7.17 -5.41 -16.37
C GLU A 121 6.89 -3.93 -16.05
N ASP A 122 5.64 -3.49 -16.24
CA ASP A 122 5.22 -2.18 -15.71
C ASP A 122 5.15 -2.25 -14.18
N TYR A 123 5.91 -1.36 -13.52
CA TYR A 123 5.90 -1.22 -12.06
C TYR A 123 5.00 -0.08 -11.63
N TYR A 124 4.09 -0.41 -10.72
CA TYR A 124 3.11 0.52 -10.17
C TYR A 124 3.27 0.64 -8.66
N LEU A 125 3.19 1.86 -8.14
CA LEU A 125 3.07 2.12 -6.71
C LEU A 125 1.62 2.45 -6.35
N TRP A 126 1.08 1.86 -5.29
CA TRP A 126 -0.14 2.34 -4.65
C TRP A 126 0.16 2.82 -3.23
N GLN A 127 -0.43 3.94 -2.81
CA GLN A 127 -0.39 4.42 -1.42
C GLN A 127 -1.77 4.89 -0.96
N GLY A 128 -2.25 4.38 0.18
CA GLY A 128 -3.52 4.78 0.78
C GLY A 128 -3.50 4.74 2.31
N GLN A 129 -4.58 5.24 2.94
CA GLN A 129 -4.68 5.34 4.40
C GLN A 129 -5.90 4.60 4.95
N LEU A 130 -5.75 3.97 6.11
CA LEU A 130 -6.82 3.32 6.87
C LEU A 130 -6.94 3.97 8.25
N SER A 131 -8.12 4.50 8.58
CA SER A 131 -8.37 5.16 9.87
C SER A 131 -8.34 4.17 11.03
N ASN A 132 -7.73 4.59 12.13
CA ASN A 132 -7.74 3.82 13.38
C ASN A 132 -9.10 3.85 14.09
N ASP A 133 -10.03 4.74 13.71
CA ASP A 133 -11.41 4.70 14.21
C ASP A 133 -12.11 3.39 13.82
N VAL A 134 -11.69 2.82 12.67
CA VAL A 134 -12.14 1.52 12.16
C VAL A 134 -11.26 0.39 12.70
N LEU A 135 -9.94 0.54 12.64
CA LEU A 135 -9.00 -0.53 13.00
C LEU A 135 -8.94 -0.82 14.52
N ARG A 136 -9.16 0.20 15.36
CA ARG A 136 -9.16 0.13 16.84
C ARG A 136 -7.89 -0.48 17.43
N LEU A 137 -6.74 -0.20 16.80
CA LEU A 137 -5.43 -0.62 17.26
C LEU A 137 -4.96 0.23 18.43
N GLN A 138 -4.23 -0.41 19.35
CA GLN A 138 -3.65 0.19 20.55
C GLN A 138 -2.21 -0.30 20.72
N GLY A 139 -1.43 0.42 21.54
CA GLY A 139 -0.05 0.01 21.85
C GLY A 139 0.02 -1.41 22.41
N GLY A 140 0.97 -2.20 21.90
CA GLY A 140 1.15 -3.62 22.23
C GLY A 140 0.32 -4.59 21.38
N ASP A 141 -0.58 -4.10 20.52
CA ASP A 141 -1.28 -4.98 19.58
C ASP A 141 -0.31 -5.56 18.54
N ARG A 142 -0.36 -6.87 18.33
CA ARG A 142 0.36 -7.56 17.25
C ARG A 142 -0.49 -7.52 16.00
N VAL A 143 0.04 -6.95 14.92
CA VAL A 143 -0.70 -6.69 13.68
C VAL A 143 -0.03 -7.41 12.51
N SER A 144 -0.84 -8.01 11.64
CA SER A 144 -0.40 -8.47 10.32
C SER A 144 -1.19 -7.80 9.20
N ILE A 145 -0.51 -7.41 8.15
CA ILE A 145 -1.10 -6.81 6.95
C ILE A 145 -0.72 -7.69 5.77
N LEU A 146 -1.73 -8.25 5.10
CA LEU A 146 -1.57 -9.03 3.88
C LEU A 146 -2.12 -8.23 2.71
N VAL A 147 -1.29 -8.02 1.69
CA VAL A 147 -1.71 -7.41 0.42
C VAL A 147 -1.61 -8.47 -0.67
N ARG A 148 -2.69 -8.79 -1.37
CA ARG A 148 -2.66 -9.83 -2.41
C ARG A 148 -3.61 -9.52 -3.56
N PRO A 149 -3.30 -9.97 -4.78
CA PRO A 149 -4.29 -10.00 -5.84
C PRO A 149 -5.44 -10.94 -5.44
N ASP A 150 -6.68 -10.54 -5.70
CA ASP A 150 -7.85 -11.33 -5.31
C ASP A 150 -8.19 -12.44 -6.31
N ASP A 151 -7.97 -12.21 -7.61
CA ASP A 151 -8.34 -13.19 -8.66
C ASP A 151 -7.68 -12.92 -10.02
N VAL A 152 -6.47 -12.34 -10.03
CA VAL A 152 -5.78 -11.98 -11.29
C VAL A 152 -4.40 -12.61 -11.33
N GLY A 153 -4.22 -13.60 -12.21
CA GLY A 153 -2.92 -14.26 -12.43
C GLY A 153 -1.86 -13.33 -13.03
N PHE A 154 -2.26 -12.16 -13.52
CA PHE A 154 -1.40 -11.19 -14.20
C PHE A 154 -0.98 -10.02 -13.28
N VAL A 155 -1.33 -10.00 -12.00
CA VAL A 155 -0.82 -8.98 -11.05
C VAL A 155 -0.02 -9.63 -9.94
N ARG A 156 1.17 -9.09 -9.66
CA ARG A 156 2.02 -9.52 -8.57
C ARG A 156 2.34 -8.35 -7.66
N VAL A 157 2.05 -8.50 -6.36
CA VAL A 157 2.58 -7.61 -5.33
C VAL A 157 4.04 -7.98 -5.11
N LYS A 158 4.92 -6.97 -5.11
CA LYS A 158 6.38 -7.15 -5.01
C LYS A 158 6.90 -6.71 -3.65
N LYS A 159 6.36 -5.61 -3.11
CA LYS A 159 6.84 -5.02 -1.85
C LYS A 159 5.72 -4.24 -1.17
N THR A 160 5.62 -4.32 0.15
CA THR A 160 4.63 -3.59 0.95
C THR A 160 5.32 -2.85 2.10
N GLY A 161 4.99 -1.58 2.27
CA GLY A 161 5.38 -0.71 3.37
C GLY A 161 4.19 -0.26 4.20
N VAL A 162 4.39 -0.15 5.51
CA VAL A 162 3.40 0.37 6.48
C VAL A 162 4.03 1.47 7.34
N HIS A 163 3.31 2.58 7.45
CA HIS A 163 3.64 3.70 8.32
C HIS A 163 2.48 3.96 9.29
N LEU A 164 2.82 4.31 10.54
CA LEU A 164 1.84 4.59 11.59
C LEU A 164 1.62 6.09 11.67
N GLU A 165 0.39 6.51 11.45
CA GLU A 165 -0.02 7.92 11.53
C GLU A 165 -0.44 8.24 12.96
N TRP A 166 0.27 9.17 13.59
CA TRP A 166 -0.03 9.65 14.94
C TRP A 166 -0.58 11.07 14.87
N ASP A 167 -1.37 11.47 15.87
CA ASP A 167 -1.75 12.87 15.99
C ASP A 167 -0.57 13.82 16.24
N LYS A 168 -0.82 15.11 15.99
CA LYS A 168 0.13 16.16 16.33
C LYS A 168 0.19 16.28 17.86
N VAL A 169 1.38 16.49 18.41
CA VAL A 169 1.53 16.85 19.83
C VAL A 169 0.65 18.08 20.08
N MET A 170 -0.22 17.99 21.08
CA MET A 170 -0.84 19.20 21.61
C MET A 170 0.28 20.03 22.25
N ASN A 171 0.63 21.17 21.64
CA ASN A 171 1.26 22.22 22.44
C ASN A 171 0.19 22.65 23.44
N GLU A 172 0.31 22.18 24.68
CA GLU A 172 -0.41 22.77 25.80
C GLU A 172 0.04 24.23 25.87
N ASN A 173 -0.74 25.13 25.28
CA ASN A 173 -0.67 26.54 25.62
C ASN A 173 -1.05 26.61 27.10
N MET A 174 -0.05 26.59 27.98
CA MET A 174 -0.18 26.95 29.38
C MET A 174 -0.91 28.29 29.43
N ILE A 175 -2.18 28.25 29.80
CA ILE A 175 -2.90 29.39 30.34
C ILE A 175 -2.15 29.72 31.64
N SER A 176 -1.20 30.66 31.58
CA SER A 176 -0.76 31.31 32.81
C SER A 176 -1.98 32.09 33.33
N PRO A 177 -2.48 31.84 34.55
CA PRO A 177 -3.47 32.72 35.12
C PRO A 177 -2.82 34.10 35.28
N SER A 178 -3.40 35.10 34.65
CA SER A 178 -3.00 36.50 34.82
C SER A 178 -3.12 36.85 36.32
N PRO A 179 -2.07 37.36 36.98
CA PRO A 179 -2.22 37.88 38.32
C PRO A 179 -3.05 39.18 38.28
N PHE A 180 -3.95 39.31 39.26
CA PHE A 180 -4.84 40.45 39.49
C PHE A 180 -4.11 41.79 39.59
#